data_AF-A0A1T4SC04-F1
#
_entry.id   AF-A0A1T4SC04-F1
#
_cell.length_a   1.000
_cell.length_b   1.000
_cell.length_c   1.000
_cell.angle_alpha   90.00
_cell.angle_beta   90.00
_cell.angle_gamma   90.00
#
_symmetry.space_group_name_H-M   'P 1'
#
loop_
_entity.id
_entity.type
_entity.pdbx_description
1 polymer ?
#
loop_
_entity_poly.entity_id
_entity_poly.type
_entity_poly.pdbx_seq_one_letter_code
_entity_poly.pdbx_strand_id
1 'polypeptide(L)'
;MTPESPVDNGGDIAVDTIRRTPTGWRVHSGEELPDLLGAMVLADLLYAEEGPRLSPPPAPPKAAVQASETERLRVTVAQLEHALGTRVVIEQAIGVLAERHRLSPRVAFERLRQAARSRGRKVADLAREVVASSADPLIPLPAELAREGGAVRGGSRRRRG
;
A
#
# COMPACT_ATOMS: atom_id res chain seq x y z
N MET A 1 42.22 -22.44 -15.11
CA MET A 1 41.08 -21.94 -15.90
C MET A 1 39.82 -22.25 -15.11
N THR A 2 39.49 -21.40 -14.14
CA THR A 2 38.29 -21.50 -13.31
C THR A 2 37.15 -20.78 -14.04
N PRO A 3 35.92 -21.33 -14.11
CA PRO A 3 34.80 -20.58 -14.66
C PRO A 3 34.41 -19.46 -13.69
N GLU A 4 34.40 -18.23 -14.19
CA GLU A 4 33.90 -17.05 -13.48
C GLU A 4 32.39 -17.21 -13.23
N SER A 5 31.98 -16.98 -11.98
CA SER A 5 30.57 -16.89 -11.59
C SER A 5 29.93 -15.63 -12.17
N PRO A 6 28.66 -15.68 -12.63
CA PRO A 6 28.00 -14.50 -13.17
C PRO A 6 27.71 -13.51 -12.05
N VAL A 7 28.16 -12.27 -12.25
CA VAL A 7 27.87 -11.12 -11.41
C VAL A 7 26.38 -10.81 -11.56
N ASP A 8 25.60 -11.10 -10.52
CA ASP A 8 24.19 -10.76 -10.42
C ASP A 8 24.05 -9.25 -10.21
N ASN A 9 23.74 -8.55 -11.30
CA ASN A 9 23.52 -7.10 -11.32
C ASN A 9 22.05 -6.84 -11.62
N GLY A 10 21.17 -7.30 -10.74
CA GLY A 10 19.75 -6.97 -10.71
C GLY A 10 19.47 -6.20 -9.42
N GLY A 11 19.32 -4.88 -9.53
CA GLY A 11 18.95 -4.01 -8.41
C GLY A 11 17.69 -4.54 -7.72
N ASP A 12 17.91 -5.18 -6.58
CA ASP A 12 16.93 -5.82 -5.73
C ASP A 12 16.00 -4.71 -5.22
N ILE A 13 14.79 -4.68 -5.77
CA ILE A 13 13.67 -4.15 -4.99
C ILE A 13 13.63 -5.12 -3.81
N ALA A 14 14.27 -4.75 -2.70
CA ALA A 14 14.35 -5.55 -1.49
C ALA A 14 12.94 -5.77 -0.95
N VAL A 15 12.22 -6.70 -1.58
CA VAL A 15 11.07 -7.35 -1.00
C VAL A 15 11.70 -8.21 0.06
N ASP A 16 11.30 -8.00 1.30
CA ASP A 16 11.87 -8.66 2.45
C ASP A 16 11.63 -10.18 2.35
N THR A 17 12.57 -10.85 1.67
CA THR A 17 12.32 -12.18 1.10
C THR A 17 12.67 -13.21 2.15
N ILE A 18 11.64 -13.88 2.67
CA ILE A 18 11.79 -15.02 3.58
C ILE A 18 12.14 -16.27 2.76
N ARG A 19 13.27 -16.91 3.06
CA ARG A 19 13.72 -18.15 2.39
C ARG A 19 13.94 -19.27 3.40
N ARG A 20 13.45 -20.47 3.07
CA ARG A 20 13.76 -21.69 3.83
C ARG A 20 15.22 -22.12 3.64
N THR A 21 15.90 -22.50 4.71
CA THR A 21 17.28 -23.02 4.72
C THR A 21 17.29 -24.48 5.23
N PRO A 22 18.44 -25.18 5.19
CA PRO A 22 18.55 -26.52 5.78
C PRO A 22 18.31 -26.55 7.29
N THR A 23 18.60 -25.45 7.99
CA THR A 23 18.58 -25.35 9.46
C THR A 23 17.51 -24.39 10.01
N GLY A 24 16.72 -23.75 9.15
CA GLY A 24 15.67 -22.83 9.58
C GLY A 24 15.13 -21.95 8.45
N TRP A 25 15.06 -20.65 8.71
CA TRP A 25 14.54 -19.61 7.83
C TRP A 25 15.47 -18.41 7.83
N ARG A 26 15.63 -17.75 6.69
CA ARG A 26 16.43 -16.54 6.55
C ARG A 26 15.55 -15.42 6.01
N VAL A 27 15.67 -14.23 6.61
CA VAL A 27 14.97 -13.00 6.20
C VAL A 27 16.02 -12.00 5.76
N HIS A 28 15.80 -11.38 4.59
CA HIS A 28 16.82 -10.55 3.94
C HIS A 28 18.12 -11.36 3.71
N SER A 29 19.19 -10.78 3.20
CA SER A 29 20.49 -11.48 3.07
C SER A 29 21.20 -11.76 4.43
N GLY A 30 20.45 -11.76 5.55
CA GLY A 30 20.95 -11.73 6.93
C GLY A 30 20.88 -13.05 7.73
N GLU A 31 20.63 -12.90 9.03
CA GLU A 31 20.71 -13.94 10.08
C GLU A 31 19.70 -15.09 9.87
N GLU A 32 20.09 -16.29 10.30
CA GLU A 32 19.28 -17.50 10.19
C GLU A 32 18.50 -17.76 11.47
N LEU A 33 17.17 -17.80 11.35
CA LEU A 33 16.20 -18.01 12.43
C LEU A 33 15.72 -19.45 12.47
N PRO A 34 15.47 -20.01 13.67
CA PRO A 34 15.10 -21.42 13.82
C PRO A 34 13.68 -21.73 13.32
N ASP A 35 12.76 -20.77 13.32
CA ASP A 35 11.35 -20.98 12.97
C ASP A 35 10.77 -19.86 12.06
N LEU A 36 9.65 -20.19 11.40
CA LEU A 36 8.98 -19.32 10.44
C LEU A 36 8.33 -18.11 11.11
N LEU A 37 7.85 -18.26 12.35
CA LEU A 37 7.17 -17.18 13.07
C LEU A 37 8.19 -16.08 13.41
N GLY A 38 9.35 -16.46 13.91
CA GLY A 38 10.49 -15.57 14.12
C GLY A 38 10.92 -14.89 12.82
N ALA A 39 10.92 -15.63 11.69
CA ALA A 39 11.20 -15.05 10.38
C ALA A 39 10.13 -14.04 9.92
N MET A 40 8.85 -14.32 10.12
CA MET A 40 7.78 -13.36 9.81
C MET A 40 7.86 -12.11 10.68
N VAL A 41 8.13 -12.27 11.97
CA VAL A 41 8.27 -11.14 12.91
C VAL A 41 9.50 -10.31 12.57
N LEU A 42 10.64 -10.94 12.27
CA LEU A 42 11.82 -10.21 11.82
C LEU A 42 11.53 -9.47 10.52
N ALA A 43 10.77 -10.06 9.59
CA ALA A 43 10.40 -9.39 8.36
C ALA A 43 9.53 -8.15 8.63
N ASP A 44 8.49 -8.27 9.46
CA ASP A 44 7.65 -7.14 9.83
C ASP A 44 8.46 -6.03 10.56
N LEU A 45 9.42 -6.41 11.40
CA LEU A 45 10.31 -5.46 12.10
C LEU A 45 11.27 -4.76 11.13
N LEU A 46 11.92 -5.48 10.22
CA LEU A 46 12.78 -4.88 9.19
C LEU A 46 11.99 -3.92 8.30
N TYR A 47 10.76 -4.31 7.94
CA TYR A 47 9.85 -3.46 7.18
C TYR A 47 9.42 -2.19 7.96
N ALA A 48 9.36 -2.26 9.29
CA ALA A 48 9.03 -1.13 10.15
C ALA A 48 10.23 -0.18 10.40
N GLU A 49 11.44 -0.72 10.56
CA GLU A 49 12.70 0.02 10.80
C GLU A 49 13.15 0.84 9.58
N GLU A 50 12.86 0.36 8.37
CA GLU A 50 13.05 1.13 7.13
C GLU A 50 12.11 2.36 7.03
N GLY A 51 11.20 2.48 8.01
CA GLY A 51 10.14 3.47 8.07
C GLY A 51 9.09 3.20 6.99
N PRO A 52 7.82 3.59 7.18
CA PRO A 52 6.92 3.69 6.04
C PRO A 52 7.61 4.60 5.04
N ARG A 53 7.93 4.12 3.82
CA ARG A 53 8.33 5.04 2.75
C ARG A 53 7.20 6.06 2.62
N LEU A 54 7.42 7.26 3.17
CA LEU A 54 6.39 8.31 3.28
C LEU A 54 5.96 8.83 1.90
N SER A 55 6.54 8.31 0.82
CA SER A 55 5.93 8.26 -0.51
C SER A 55 6.05 6.87 -1.14
N PRO A 56 4.98 6.34 -1.75
CA PRO A 56 5.02 5.12 -2.53
C PRO A 56 6.02 5.31 -3.66
N PRO A 57 6.64 4.22 -4.14
CA PRO A 57 7.45 4.31 -5.33
C PRO A 57 6.65 4.99 -6.45
N PRO A 58 7.27 5.89 -7.22
CA PRO A 58 6.60 6.51 -8.35
C PRO A 58 6.05 5.41 -9.26
N ALA A 59 4.91 5.68 -9.90
CA ALA A 59 4.34 4.74 -10.85
C ALA A 59 5.42 4.33 -11.87
N PRO A 60 5.63 3.02 -12.09
CA PRO A 60 6.70 2.57 -12.96
C PRO A 60 6.51 3.14 -14.37
N PRO A 61 7.62 3.53 -15.02
CA PRO A 61 7.57 4.18 -16.31
C PRO A 61 6.99 3.24 -17.38
N LYS A 62 6.56 3.81 -18.51
CA LYS A 62 6.21 2.99 -19.68
C LYS A 62 7.47 2.41 -20.28
N ALA A 63 7.36 1.22 -20.87
CA ALA A 63 8.47 0.60 -21.59
C ALA A 63 8.90 1.50 -22.76
N ALA A 64 10.22 1.58 -23.00
CA ALA A 64 10.75 2.32 -24.14
C ALA A 64 10.26 1.69 -25.45
N VAL A 65 10.12 2.51 -26.49
CA VAL A 65 9.64 2.05 -27.82
C VAL A 65 10.51 0.91 -28.36
N GLN A 66 11.82 0.96 -28.10
CA GLN A 66 12.81 -0.04 -28.54
C GLN A 66 13.10 -1.14 -27.50
N ALA A 67 12.36 -1.20 -26.39
CA ALA A 67 12.58 -2.19 -25.35
C ALA A 67 12.37 -3.61 -25.88
N SER A 68 13.23 -4.54 -25.45
CA SER A 68 13.07 -5.97 -25.73
C SER A 68 11.75 -6.49 -25.14
N GLU A 69 11.24 -7.62 -25.64
CA GLU A 69 10.00 -8.21 -25.11
C GLU A 69 10.11 -8.53 -23.61
N THR A 70 11.27 -9.03 -23.17
CA THR A 70 11.54 -9.31 -21.76
C THR A 70 11.51 -8.03 -20.91
N GLU A 71 12.06 -6.91 -21.39
CA GLU A 71 11.98 -5.61 -20.70
C GLU A 71 10.55 -5.09 -20.61
N ARG A 72 9.77 -5.22 -21.69
CA ARG A 72 8.36 -4.81 -21.71
C ARG A 72 7.53 -5.61 -20.70
N LEU A 73 7.76 -6.91 -20.62
CA LEU A 73 7.10 -7.77 -19.64
C LEU A 73 7.48 -7.39 -18.21
N ARG A 74 8.76 -7.16 -17.91
CA ARG A 74 9.20 -6.69 -16.58
C ARG A 74 8.54 -5.36 -16.19
N VAL A 75 8.47 -4.40 -17.11
CA VAL A 75 7.77 -3.12 -16.87
C VAL A 75 6.29 -3.34 -16.61
N THR A 76 5.65 -4.24 -17.35
CA THR A 76 4.22 -4.55 -17.19
C THR A 76 3.95 -5.18 -15.83
N VAL A 77 4.79 -6.13 -15.40
CA VAL A 77 4.71 -6.74 -14.06
C VAL A 77 4.82 -5.66 -12.98
N ALA A 78 5.82 -4.79 -13.06
CA ALA A 78 5.97 -3.69 -12.10
C ALA A 78 4.75 -2.75 -12.08
N GLN A 79 4.16 -2.44 -13.24
CA GLN A 79 2.94 -1.62 -13.33
C GLN A 79 1.74 -2.31 -12.68
N LEU A 80 1.58 -3.62 -12.87
CA LEU A 80 0.51 -4.39 -12.25
C LEU A 80 0.70 -4.47 -10.74
N GLU A 81 1.91 -4.77 -10.26
CA GLU A 81 2.24 -4.77 -8.83
C GLU A 81 1.92 -3.42 -8.18
N HIS A 82 2.34 -2.33 -8.83
CA HIS A 82 2.04 -0.97 -8.36
C HIS A 82 0.53 -0.67 -8.34
N ALA A 83 -0.20 -1.07 -9.38
CA ALA A 83 -1.64 -0.88 -9.46
C ALA A 83 -2.39 -1.68 -8.39
N LEU A 84 -1.96 -2.93 -8.13
CA LEU A 84 -2.53 -3.79 -7.10
C LEU A 84 -2.29 -3.22 -5.70
N GLY A 85 -1.05 -2.82 -5.40
CA GLY A 85 -0.73 -2.19 -4.11
C GLY A 85 -1.53 -0.91 -3.88
N THR A 86 -1.67 -0.08 -4.91
CA THR A 86 -2.51 1.13 -4.86
C THR A 86 -3.97 0.79 -4.57
N ARG A 87 -4.51 -0.25 -5.22
CA ARG A 87 -5.91 -0.67 -5.03
C ARG A 87 -6.15 -1.13 -3.60
N VAL A 88 -5.27 -1.95 -3.03
CA VAL A 88 -5.41 -2.45 -1.65
C VAL A 88 -5.57 -1.30 -0.67
N VAL A 89 -4.69 -0.29 -0.74
CA VAL A 89 -4.74 0.89 0.14
C VAL A 89 -6.03 1.69 -0.03
N ILE A 90 -6.54 1.82 -1.25
CA ILE A 90 -7.80 2.54 -1.52
C ILE A 90 -8.98 1.77 -0.93
N GLU A 91 -9.05 0.46 -1.12
CA GLU A 91 -10.13 -0.38 -0.56
C GLU A 91 -10.12 -0.39 0.97
N GLN A 92 -8.93 -0.44 1.60
CA GLN A 92 -8.79 -0.30 3.06
C GLN A 92 -9.33 1.05 3.55
N ALA A 93 -8.94 2.15 2.89
CA ALA A 93 -9.43 3.48 3.24
C ALA A 93 -10.96 3.60 3.08
N ILE A 94 -11.52 2.99 2.03
CA ILE A 94 -12.98 2.90 1.82
C ILE A 94 -13.62 2.18 3.00
N GLY A 95 -13.07 1.03 3.42
CA GLY A 95 -13.55 0.27 4.58
C GLY A 95 -13.53 1.09 5.87
N VAL A 96 -12.42 1.76 6.17
CA VAL A 96 -12.27 2.64 7.34
C VAL A 96 -13.34 3.75 7.34
N LEU A 97 -13.52 4.44 6.21
CA LEU A 97 -14.51 5.52 6.10
C LEU A 97 -15.94 5.00 6.16
N ALA A 98 -16.22 3.87 5.53
CA ALA A 98 -17.53 3.23 5.54
C ALA A 98 -17.96 2.87 6.96
N GLU A 99 -17.06 2.25 7.72
CA GLU A 99 -17.31 1.88 9.12
C GLU A 99 -17.45 3.13 10.01
N ARG A 100 -16.45 4.02 9.99
CA ARG A 100 -16.40 5.20 10.86
C ARG A 100 -17.60 6.13 10.68
N HIS A 101 -18.10 6.24 9.45
CA HIS A 101 -19.18 7.15 9.10
C HIS A 101 -20.52 6.46 8.80
N ARG A 102 -20.57 5.13 8.91
CA ARG A 102 -21.74 4.29 8.56
C ARG A 102 -22.28 4.60 7.17
N LEU A 103 -21.38 4.56 6.19
CA LEU A 103 -21.67 4.82 4.78
C LEU A 103 -21.61 3.52 3.99
N SER A 104 -22.28 3.49 2.83
CA SER A 104 -21.99 2.45 1.85
C SER A 104 -20.58 2.64 1.26
N PRO A 105 -19.89 1.56 0.84
CA PRO A 105 -18.56 1.65 0.24
C PRO A 105 -18.50 2.62 -0.94
N ARG A 106 -19.56 2.66 -1.77
CA ARG A 106 -19.68 3.59 -2.90
C ARG A 106 -19.65 5.05 -2.46
N VAL A 107 -20.38 5.40 -1.40
CA VAL A 107 -20.41 6.78 -0.87
C VAL A 107 -19.07 7.13 -0.22
N ALA A 108 -18.46 6.20 0.50
CA ALA A 108 -17.12 6.39 1.08
C ALA A 108 -16.06 6.67 -0.01
N PHE A 109 -16.09 5.91 -1.12
CA PHE A 109 -15.18 6.13 -2.24
C PHE A 109 -15.38 7.51 -2.91
N GLU A 110 -16.62 7.93 -3.15
CA GLU A 110 -16.88 9.25 -3.74
C GLU A 110 -16.39 10.40 -2.84
N ARG A 111 -16.54 10.28 -1.52
CA ARG A 111 -16.01 11.27 -0.57
C ARG A 111 -14.49 11.32 -0.59
N LEU A 112 -13.84 10.15 -0.57
CA LEU A 112 -12.39 10.05 -0.71
C LEU A 112 -11.91 10.74 -1.99
N ARG A 113 -12.62 10.52 -3.11
CA ARG A 113 -12.30 11.13 -4.40
C ARG A 113 -12.55 12.63 -4.42
N GLN A 114 -13.63 13.12 -3.80
CA GLN A 114 -13.92 14.54 -3.68
C GLN A 114 -12.85 15.26 -2.85
N ALA A 115 -12.48 14.69 -1.71
CA ALA A 115 -11.46 15.23 -0.81
C ALA A 115 -10.04 15.18 -1.41
N ALA A 116 -9.76 14.23 -2.29
CA ALA A 116 -8.50 14.19 -3.03
C ALA A 116 -8.47 15.29 -4.11
N ARG A 117 -9.56 15.44 -4.87
CA ARG A 117 -9.69 16.49 -5.90
C ARG A 117 -9.62 17.89 -5.33
N SER A 118 -10.31 18.17 -4.22
CA SER A 118 -10.30 19.51 -3.60
C SER A 118 -8.90 19.94 -3.16
N ARG A 119 -7.99 18.99 -2.93
CA ARG A 119 -6.59 19.23 -2.56
C ARG A 119 -5.61 19.14 -3.74
N GLY A 120 -6.08 18.79 -4.93
CA GLY A 120 -5.18 18.52 -6.07
C GLY A 120 -4.25 17.32 -5.84
N ARG A 121 -4.65 16.34 -5.02
CA ARG A 121 -3.83 15.18 -4.63
C ARG A 121 -4.34 13.88 -5.24
N LYS A 122 -3.47 12.87 -5.33
CA LYS A 122 -3.87 11.54 -5.77
C LYS A 122 -4.73 10.88 -4.70
N VAL A 123 -5.75 10.15 -5.13
CA VAL A 123 -6.66 9.39 -4.22
C VAL A 123 -5.88 8.42 -3.34
N ALA A 124 -4.86 7.75 -3.91
CA ALA A 124 -4.00 6.82 -3.20
C ALA A 124 -3.22 7.47 -2.05
N ASP A 125 -2.82 8.74 -2.19
CA ASP A 125 -2.07 9.45 -1.15
C ASP A 125 -3.00 9.77 0.03
N LEU A 126 -4.20 10.23 -0.27
CA LEU A 126 -5.20 10.50 0.76
C LEU A 126 -5.70 9.22 1.43
N ALA A 127 -5.81 8.12 0.69
CA ALA A 127 -6.18 6.81 1.22
C ALA A 127 -5.19 6.33 2.29
N ARG A 128 -3.88 6.54 2.08
CA ARG A 128 -2.85 6.19 3.07
C ARG A 128 -3.00 6.98 4.36
N GLU A 129 -3.31 8.27 4.29
CA GLU A 129 -3.58 9.09 5.48
C GLU A 129 -4.80 8.59 6.26
N VAL A 130 -5.85 8.15 5.56
CA VAL A 130 -7.03 7.54 6.18
C VAL A 130 -6.64 6.26 6.92
N VAL A 131 -5.90 5.36 6.27
CA VAL A 131 -5.46 4.09 6.89
C VAL A 131 -4.55 4.38 8.10
N ALA A 132 -3.60 5.31 7.99
CA ALA A 132 -2.76 5.72 9.09
C ALA A 132 -3.57 6.25 10.29
N SER A 133 -4.60 7.07 10.04
CA SER A 133 -5.50 7.57 11.09
C SER A 133 -6.34 6.50 11.79
N SER A 134 -6.44 5.30 11.19
CA SER A 134 -7.12 4.15 11.81
C SER A 134 -6.19 3.31 12.67
N ALA A 135 -4.89 3.30 12.36
CA ALA A 135 -3.88 2.58 13.12
C ALA A 135 -3.38 3.39 14.34
N ASP A 136 -3.39 4.72 14.23
CA ASP A 136 -2.94 5.63 15.30
C ASP A 136 -4.01 6.71 15.57
N PRO A 137 -4.64 6.73 16.76
CA PRO A 137 -5.60 7.76 17.16
C PRO A 137 -5.05 9.19 17.18
N LEU A 138 -3.72 9.37 17.26
CA LEU A 138 -3.07 10.68 17.23
C LEU A 138 -2.94 11.26 15.83
N ILE A 139 -3.10 10.45 14.78
CA ILE A 139 -3.10 10.92 13.39
C ILE A 139 -4.54 11.32 13.02
N PRO A 140 -4.85 12.62 12.86
CA PRO A 140 -6.20 13.04 12.56
C PRO A 140 -6.58 12.67 11.13
N LEU A 141 -7.85 12.27 10.96
CA LEU A 141 -8.42 12.09 9.63
C LEU A 141 -8.42 13.44 8.90
N PRO A 142 -8.11 13.48 7.59
CA PRO A 142 -8.14 14.71 6.82
C PRO A 142 -9.49 15.44 6.97
N ALA A 143 -9.46 16.75 7.24
CA ALA A 143 -10.60 17.50 7.77
C ALA A 143 -11.91 17.34 6.97
N GLU A 144 -11.84 17.30 5.65
CA GLU A 144 -12.96 17.10 4.72
C GLU A 144 -13.68 15.77 4.98
N LEU A 145 -12.90 14.71 5.17
CA LEU A 145 -13.42 13.37 5.44
C LEU A 145 -13.97 13.27 6.87
N ALA A 146 -13.35 13.99 7.82
CA ALA A 146 -13.84 14.08 9.19
C ALA A 146 -15.19 14.82 9.29
N ARG A 147 -15.33 15.97 8.60
CA ARG A 147 -16.51 16.84 8.64
C ARG A 147 -17.74 16.21 8.00
N GLU A 148 -17.57 15.52 6.87
CA GLU A 148 -18.69 14.98 6.09
C GLU A 148 -19.34 13.74 6.74
N GLY A 149 -18.68 13.10 7.71
CA GLY A 149 -19.21 11.97 8.49
C GLY A 149 -20.51 12.27 9.26
N GLY A 150 -20.74 13.53 9.63
CA GLY A 150 -21.93 13.95 10.40
C GLY A 150 -23.16 14.27 9.55
N ALA A 151 -22.98 14.70 8.29
CA ALA A 151 -24.04 15.33 7.51
C ALA A 151 -25.13 14.36 6.99
N VAL A 152 -24.87 13.04 6.93
CA VAL A 152 -25.86 12.06 6.44
C VAL A 152 -26.84 11.59 7.53
N ARG A 153 -26.63 11.97 8.81
CA ARG A 153 -27.59 11.64 9.89
C ARG A 153 -28.89 12.48 9.87
N GLY A 154 -29.03 13.46 8.96
CA GLY A 154 -30.21 14.34 8.87
C GLY A 154 -31.28 13.98 7.83
N GLY A 155 -31.07 12.97 6.98
CA GLY A 155 -31.86 12.79 5.75
C GLY A 155 -33.19 12.03 5.85
N SER A 156 -33.44 11.23 6.89
CA SER A 156 -34.63 10.32 6.90
C SER A 156 -35.62 10.58 8.04
N ARG A 157 -35.72 11.81 8.55
CA ARG A 157 -36.82 12.19 9.47
C ARG A 157 -37.53 13.47 9.04
N ARG A 158 -38.33 13.37 7.99
CA ARG A 158 -39.61 14.09 7.86
C ARG A 158 -40.61 13.03 7.38
N ARG A 159 -41.51 12.55 8.27
CA ARG A 159 -42.89 13.04 8.49
C ARG A 159 -43.67 13.10 7.17
N ARG A 160 -44.90 12.63 7.02
CA ARG A 160 -46.01 12.18 7.87
C ARG A 160 -47.04 11.64 6.87
N GLY A 161 -47.85 10.67 7.23
CA GLY A 161 -49.21 10.95 7.71
C GLY A 161 -50.13 9.88 7.18
#